data_AF-A0A0E3BEX8-F1
#
_entry.id   AF-A0A0E3BEX8-F1
#
_cell.length_a   1.000
_cell.length_b   1.000
_cell.length_c   1.000
_cell.angle_alpha   90.00
_cell.angle_beta   90.00
_cell.angle_gamma   90.00
#
_symmetry.space_group_name_H-M   'P 1'
#
loop_
_entity.id
_entity.type
_entity.pdbx_description
1 polymer ?
#
loop_
_entity_poly.entity_id
_entity_poly.type
_entity_poly.pdbx_seq_one_letter_code
_entity_poly.pdbx_strand_id
1 'polypeptide(L)'
;MSSQDESQNHSELEELQDLSHPAEIEFSETGEIAPYISPTLASITREDLRPNPSIVCEVCPASVWHGSEQKGLKCYCRVMHVISWSQEEPNDIAFCDGEVMANLERQKAASK
;
A
#
# COMPACT_ATOMS: atom_id res chain seq x y z
N MET A 1 51.26 -30.35 -11.03
CA MET A 1 50.38 -31.48 -10.63
C MET A 1 49.75 -31.04 -9.31
N SER A 2 48.59 -30.39 -9.41
CA SER A 2 47.28 -30.90 -8.94
C SER A 2 47.28 -31.12 -7.42
N SER A 3 46.50 -30.43 -6.61
CA SER A 3 45.06 -30.21 -6.76
C SER A 3 44.58 -29.01 -5.92
N GLN A 4 43.41 -28.49 -6.31
CA GLN A 4 42.67 -27.36 -5.74
C GLN A 4 42.20 -27.63 -4.30
N ASP A 5 42.04 -26.56 -3.52
CA ASP A 5 41.01 -26.48 -2.47
C ASP A 5 40.49 -25.03 -2.40
N GLU A 6 39.52 -24.74 -3.27
CA GLU A 6 38.65 -23.57 -3.17
C GLU A 6 37.47 -23.97 -2.28
N SER A 7 37.54 -23.65 -0.99
CA SER A 7 36.42 -23.90 -0.07
C SER A 7 36.30 -22.80 0.97
N GLN A 8 36.04 -21.56 0.52
CA GLN A 8 35.59 -20.47 1.38
C GLN A 8 34.98 -19.36 0.52
N ASN A 9 33.70 -19.50 0.17
CA ASN A 9 32.72 -18.40 0.20
C ASN A 9 31.38 -18.94 -0.31
N HIS A 10 30.50 -19.40 0.59
CA HIS A 10 29.17 -19.87 0.20
C HIS A 10 28.13 -19.49 1.25
N SER A 11 28.11 -18.22 1.67
CA SER A 11 27.11 -17.75 2.64
C SER A 11 26.50 -16.38 2.33
N GLU A 12 26.66 -15.83 1.12
CA GLU A 12 26.19 -14.46 0.83
C GLU A 12 25.23 -14.36 -0.37
N LEU A 13 24.70 -15.48 -0.88
CA LEU A 13 23.80 -15.46 -2.04
C LEU A 13 22.38 -16.00 -1.77
N GLU A 14 21.99 -16.18 -0.50
CA GLU A 14 20.61 -16.57 -0.13
C GLU A 14 19.72 -15.41 0.32
N GLU A 15 20.23 -14.18 0.49
CA GLU A 15 19.43 -13.06 1.00
C GLU A 15 18.67 -12.23 -0.06
N LEU A 16 18.69 -12.62 -1.35
CA LEU A 16 18.06 -11.82 -2.43
C LEU A 16 16.82 -12.47 -3.08
N GLN A 17 16.16 -13.42 -2.42
CA GLN A 17 14.93 -14.06 -2.90
C GLN A 17 13.68 -13.72 -2.08
N ASP A 18 13.48 -12.45 -1.72
CA ASP A 18 12.20 -12.07 -1.11
C ASP A 18 11.68 -10.69 -1.55
N LEU A 19 11.59 -10.47 -2.86
CA LEU A 19 10.91 -9.29 -3.43
C LEU A 19 9.84 -9.66 -4.47
N SER A 20 9.26 -10.87 -4.37
CA SER A 20 8.18 -11.30 -5.26
C SER A 20 7.01 -11.96 -4.52
N HIS A 21 6.66 -11.49 -3.31
CA HIS A 21 5.39 -11.85 -2.68
C HIS A 21 4.35 -10.76 -2.99
N PRO A 22 3.40 -11.00 -3.90
CA PRO A 22 2.24 -10.13 -4.04
C PRO A 22 1.46 -10.21 -2.73
N ALA A 23 1.49 -9.14 -1.92
CA ALA A 23 0.78 -8.96 -0.64
C ALA A 23 -0.19 -10.10 -0.30
N GLU A 24 0.35 -11.18 0.27
CA GLU A 24 -0.48 -12.31 0.67
C GLU A 24 -1.35 -11.83 1.83
N ILE A 25 -2.67 -12.00 1.68
CA ILE A 25 -3.62 -11.64 2.70
C ILE A 25 -3.39 -12.60 3.87
N GLU A 26 -2.69 -12.13 4.91
CA GLU A 26 -2.55 -12.85 6.17
C GLU A 26 -3.95 -12.99 6.80
N PHE A 27 -4.48 -14.21 6.80
CA PHE A 27 -5.74 -14.52 7.44
C PHE A 27 -5.52 -14.66 8.95
N SER A 28 -6.08 -13.73 9.73
CA SER A 28 -6.11 -13.86 11.19
C SER A 28 -7.15 -14.91 11.61
N GLU A 29 -6.86 -15.69 12.65
CA GLU A 29 -7.75 -16.75 13.18
C GLU A 29 -9.14 -16.22 13.64
N THR A 30 -9.33 -14.90 13.71
CA THR A 30 -10.60 -14.25 14.08
C THR A 30 -11.51 -13.97 12.88
N GLY A 31 -11.08 -14.26 11.65
CA GLY A 31 -11.84 -13.93 10.43
C GLY A 31 -11.87 -12.43 10.11
N GLU A 32 -11.11 -11.62 10.82
CA GLU A 32 -10.94 -10.20 10.51
C GLU A 32 -9.86 -10.02 9.43
N ILE A 33 -10.23 -9.36 8.34
CA ILE A 33 -9.28 -8.97 7.29
C ILE A 33 -8.33 -7.88 7.82
N ALA A 34 -7.07 -7.95 7.43
CA ALA A 34 -6.09 -6.93 7.80
C ALA A 34 -6.53 -5.52 7.35
N PRO A 35 -6.19 -4.47 8.13
CA PRO A 35 -6.41 -3.07 7.76
C PRO A 35 -5.89 -2.79 6.35
N TYR A 36 -6.66 -2.07 5.55
CA TYR A 36 -6.19 -1.64 4.24
C TYR A 36 -5.19 -0.50 4.40
N ILE A 37 -4.07 -0.62 3.69
CA ILE A 37 -3.13 0.47 3.47
C ILE A 37 -2.97 0.60 1.97
N SER A 38 -3.05 1.82 1.44
CA SER A 38 -2.83 2.08 0.01
C SER A 38 -1.44 1.58 -0.42
N PRO A 39 -1.34 0.64 -1.39
CA PRO A 39 -0.05 0.16 -1.87
C PRO A 39 0.80 1.28 -2.50
N THR A 40 0.16 2.23 -3.18
CA THR A 40 0.84 3.40 -3.74
C THR A 40 1.45 4.24 -2.64
N LEU A 41 0.72 4.52 -1.55
CA LEU A 41 1.27 5.28 -0.43
C LEU A 41 2.40 4.51 0.26
N ALA A 42 2.22 3.21 0.50
CA ALA A 42 3.24 2.36 1.09
C ALA A 42 4.57 2.37 0.31
N SER A 43 4.50 2.51 -1.03
CA SER A 43 5.68 2.62 -1.89
C SER A 43 6.41 3.97 -1.85
N ILE A 44 5.77 5.02 -1.32
CA ILE A 44 6.36 6.36 -1.22
C ILE A 44 7.16 6.45 0.08
N THR A 45 8.49 6.53 -0.04
CA THR A 45 9.43 6.68 1.10
C THR A 45 9.58 8.12 1.58
N ARG A 46 9.21 9.09 0.75
CA ARG A 46 9.26 10.52 1.06
C ARG A 46 7.99 10.97 1.78
N GLU A 47 8.11 11.25 3.07
CA GLU A 47 6.98 11.64 3.91
C GLU A 47 6.35 12.97 3.48
N ASP A 48 7.14 13.89 2.93
CA ASP A 48 6.65 15.19 2.44
C ASP A 48 5.74 15.10 1.21
N LEU A 49 5.67 13.92 0.59
CA LEU A 49 4.74 13.67 -0.51
C LEU A 49 3.38 13.15 -0.06
N ARG A 50 3.26 12.70 1.20
CA ARG A 50 2.03 12.13 1.78
C ARG A 50 1.13 13.23 2.36
N PRO A 51 -0.16 12.96 2.56
CA PRO A 51 -1.04 13.88 3.29
C PRO A 51 -0.48 14.20 4.69
N ASN A 52 -0.48 15.49 5.03
CA ASN A 52 -0.15 15.96 6.37
C ASN A 52 -1.04 17.17 6.68
N PRO A 53 -2.06 17.04 7.55
CA PRO A 53 -2.32 15.90 8.45
C PRO A 53 -2.80 14.63 7.72
N SER A 54 -2.78 13.50 8.44
CA SER A 54 -3.28 12.22 7.91
C SER A 54 -4.78 12.29 7.61
N ILE A 55 -5.21 11.62 6.54
CA ILE A 55 -6.60 11.64 6.05
C ILE A 55 -7.18 10.22 5.91
N VAL A 56 -8.51 10.10 5.96
CA VAL A 56 -9.19 8.79 5.87
C VAL A 56 -8.89 8.05 4.56
N CYS A 57 -8.59 8.79 3.49
CA CYS A 57 -8.28 8.20 2.20
C CYS A 57 -6.96 7.40 2.17
N GLU A 58 -6.08 7.56 3.15
CA GLU A 58 -4.82 6.78 3.21
C GLU A 58 -5.07 5.28 3.50
N VAL A 59 -6.18 4.98 4.19
CA VAL A 59 -6.59 3.64 4.61
C VAL A 59 -7.92 3.19 4.00
N CYS A 60 -8.47 3.95 3.05
CA CYS A 60 -9.72 3.63 2.38
C CYS A 60 -9.48 2.74 1.14
N PRO A 61 -10.09 1.54 1.03
CA PRO A 61 -9.95 0.70 -0.15
C PRO A 61 -10.51 1.27 -1.46
N ALA A 62 -11.42 2.24 -1.37
CA ALA A 62 -11.97 2.93 -2.53
C ALA A 62 -11.08 4.09 -3.01
N SER A 63 -10.01 4.42 -2.28
CA SER A 63 -9.02 5.40 -2.70
C SER A 63 -8.15 4.85 -3.83
N VAL A 64 -7.94 5.68 -4.85
CA VAL A 64 -6.98 5.41 -5.91
C VAL A 64 -5.95 6.52 -5.87
N TRP A 65 -4.80 6.19 -5.29
CA TRP A 65 -3.65 7.06 -5.19
C TRP A 65 -2.79 6.93 -6.44
N HIS A 66 -2.44 8.05 -7.06
CA HIS A 66 -1.56 8.10 -8.22
C HIS A 66 -0.78 9.41 -8.25
N GLY A 67 0.41 9.40 -8.86
CA GLY A 67 1.23 10.59 -8.97
C GLY A 67 2.28 10.48 -10.06
N SER A 68 2.91 11.60 -10.35
CA SER A 68 4.11 11.68 -11.20
C SER A 68 4.99 12.81 -10.67
N GLU A 69 6.28 12.79 -10.97
CA GLU A 69 7.23 13.83 -10.53
C GLU A 69 6.76 15.25 -10.87
N GLN A 70 6.09 15.42 -12.02
CA GLN A 70 5.66 16.73 -12.52
C GLN A 70 4.31 17.20 -11.94
N LYS A 71 3.41 16.28 -11.60
CA LYS A 71 2.01 16.62 -11.23
C LYS A 71 1.67 16.35 -9.77
N GLY A 72 2.65 15.90 -8.99
CA GLY A 72 2.47 15.55 -7.59
C GLY A 72 1.56 14.35 -7.39
N LEU A 73 1.28 14.08 -6.12
CA LEU A 73 0.39 13.00 -5.67
C LEU A 73 -1.08 13.47 -5.67
N LYS A 74 -1.99 12.57 -6.06
CA LYS A 74 -3.44 12.77 -6.07
C LYS A 74 -4.17 11.52 -5.57
N CYS A 75 -5.34 11.73 -4.98
CA CYS A 75 -6.29 10.68 -4.62
C CYS A 75 -7.59 10.87 -5.38
N TYR A 76 -7.96 9.88 -6.18
CA TYR A 76 -9.31 9.75 -6.75
C TYR A 76 -10.16 8.85 -5.85
N CYS A 77 -11.29 9.37 -5.36
CA CYS A 77 -12.25 8.62 -4.58
C CYS A 77 -13.26 7.93 -5.50
N ARG A 78 -13.26 6.59 -5.53
CA ARG A 78 -14.19 5.83 -6.38
C ARG A 78 -15.65 5.86 -5.89
N VAL A 79 -15.88 6.14 -4.60
CA VAL A 79 -17.24 6.27 -4.05
C VAL A 79 -17.85 7.59 -4.50
N MET A 80 -17.11 8.69 -4.35
CA MET A 80 -17.59 10.05 -4.66
C MET A 80 -17.37 10.45 -6.13
N HIS A 81 -16.55 9.71 -6.88
CA HIS A 81 -16.16 10.00 -8.25
C HIS A 81 -15.45 11.35 -8.44
N VAL A 82 -14.64 11.78 -7.47
CA VAL A 82 -13.90 13.05 -7.48
C VAL A 82 -12.42 12.85 -7.14
N ILE A 83 -11.58 13.80 -7.54
CA ILE A 83 -10.26 13.97 -6.90
C ILE A 83 -10.53 14.55 -5.52
N SER A 84 -10.38 13.73 -4.48
CA SER A 84 -10.71 14.09 -3.11
C SER A 84 -9.56 14.77 -2.39
N TRP A 85 -8.33 14.60 -2.89
CA TRP A 85 -7.11 15.22 -2.35
C TRP A 85 -6.04 15.32 -3.43
N SER A 86 -5.24 16.39 -3.39
CA SER A 86 -3.99 16.49 -4.15
C SER A 86 -2.96 17.34 -3.40
N GLN A 87 -1.69 17.26 -3.77
CA GLN A 87 -0.66 18.15 -3.21
C GLN A 87 -0.87 19.63 -3.56
N GLU A 88 -1.48 19.91 -4.72
CA GLU A 88 -1.77 21.27 -5.20
C GLU A 88 -2.99 21.85 -4.48
N GLU A 89 -4.00 21.01 -4.25
CA GLU A 89 -5.24 21.36 -3.54
C GLU A 89 -5.51 20.29 -2.45
N PRO A 90 -4.87 20.41 -1.28
CA PRO A 90 -5.11 19.50 -0.16
C PRO A 90 -6.53 19.63 0.38
N ASN A 91 -7.09 18.51 0.82
CA ASN A 91 -8.43 18.46 1.43
C ASN A 91 -8.49 17.38 2.50
N ASP A 92 -8.46 17.82 3.75
CA ASP A 92 -8.19 16.97 4.92
C ASP A 92 -9.45 16.24 5.43
N ILE A 93 -10.00 15.36 4.59
CA ILE A 93 -11.16 14.54 4.95
C ILE A 93 -10.76 13.54 6.05
N ALA A 94 -11.12 13.84 7.30
CA ALA A 94 -10.86 12.98 8.44
C ALA A 94 -11.91 11.84 8.62
N PHE A 95 -13.13 12.03 8.15
CA PHE A 95 -14.25 11.09 8.32
C PHE A 95 -15.05 10.92 7.03
N CYS A 96 -15.33 9.67 6.63
CA CYS A 96 -16.09 9.37 5.41
C CYS A 96 -16.74 7.99 5.49
N ASP A 97 -18.06 7.91 5.28
CA ASP A 97 -18.78 6.62 5.21
C ASP A 97 -18.34 5.76 4.02
N GLY A 98 -17.71 6.36 3.00
CA GLY A 98 -17.13 5.66 1.87
C GLY A 98 -16.05 4.65 2.25
N GLU A 99 -15.28 4.92 3.31
CA GLU A 99 -14.26 4.00 3.82
C GLU A 99 -14.89 2.75 4.45
N VAL A 100 -15.93 2.94 5.28
CA VAL A 100 -16.71 1.84 5.86
C VAL A 100 -17.36 0.98 4.78
N MET A 101 -18.01 1.59 3.79
CA MET A 101 -18.62 0.87 2.67
C MET A 101 -17.61 0.02 1.91
N ALA A 102 -16.44 0.57 1.58
CA ALA A 102 -15.40 -0.12 0.85
C ALA A 102 -14.76 -1.26 1.66
N ASN A 103 -14.60 -1.11 2.97
CA ASN A 103 -14.10 -2.18 3.84
C ASN A 103 -15.12 -3.33 3.97
N LEU A 104 -16.43 -3.03 4.06
CA LEU A 104 -17.47 -4.07 4.04
C LEU A 104 -17.48 -4.87 2.73
N GLU A 105 -17.23 -4.23 1.59
CA GLU A 105 -17.09 -4.92 0.30
C GLU A 105 -15.88 -5.86 0.27
N ARG A 106 -14.72 -5.41 0.80
CA ARG A 106 -13.53 -6.27 0.96
C ARG A 106 -13.82 -7.50 1.81
N GLN A 107 -14.49 -7.32 2.97
CA GLN A 107 -14.83 -8.43 3.86
C GLN A 107 -15.72 -9.45 3.14
N LYS A 108 -16.78 -9.00 2.46
CA LYS A 108 -17.66 -9.87 1.68
C LYS A 108 -16.95 -10.61 0.56
N ALA A 109 -15.91 -10.02 -0.04
CA ALA A 109 -15.11 -10.68 -1.07
C ALA A 109 -14.16 -11.73 -0.48
N ALA A 110 -13.63 -11.51 0.73
CA ALA A 110 -12.74 -12.45 1.41
C ALA A 110 -13.47 -13.65 2.04
N SER A 111 -14.77 -13.55 2.31
CA SER A 111 -15.58 -14.65 2.88
C SER A 111 -16.22 -15.58 1.85
N LYS A 112 -15.89 -15.46 0.55
CA LYS A 112 -16.42 -16.29 -0.54
C LYS A 112 -15.36 -17.28 -1.02
#